data_AF-M3TG63-F1
#
_entry.id   AF-M3TG63-F1
#
_cell.length_a   1.000
_cell.length_b   1.000
_cell.length_c   1.000
_cell.angle_alpha   90.00
_cell.angle_beta   90.00
_cell.angle_gamma   90.00
#
_symmetry.space_group_name_H-M   'P 1'
#
loop_
_entity.id
_entity.type
_entity.pdbx_description
1 polymer ?
#
loop_
_entity_poly.entity_id
_entity_poly.type
_entity_poly.pdbx_seq_one_letter_code
_entity_poly.pdbx_strand_id
1 'polypeptide(L)'
;MKWGNCEGQMSLQISLDLAQQILSTTSNSSSREIIIVTSSITTCDPGNIYDTIETLKKTTIRCSVISFAPEMHITRLLTKVTGGDYHTIMNEKHAEDVLHTFIIPPIYKENAYEPKTIQLYIGFPKQLNVPTICECHSKIDINHFECPICGFCYCELPIQCKICNAILLLSHHFARSYHFMFPIEPFKVIAMIKPQEKCFGCGKEIDDRIEKKEEETVNVYQCKKCLKYYCDECDSFIHDVLYNCPGCESKELLN
;
A
#
# COMPACT_ATOMS: atom_id res chain seq x y z
N MET A 1 19.83 16.38 10.30
CA MET A 1 20.18 16.37 8.86
C MET A 1 19.88 17.76 8.32
N LYS A 2 20.88 18.51 7.83
CA LYS A 2 20.59 19.69 7.00
C LYS A 2 20.21 19.14 5.62
N TRP A 3 18.93 19.21 5.28
CA TRP A 3 18.50 18.98 3.90
C TRP A 3 19.19 20.04 3.04
N GLY A 4 19.74 19.65 1.89
CA GLY A 4 20.42 20.60 1.00
C GLY A 4 19.47 21.73 0.59
N ASN A 5 20.02 22.90 0.28
CA ASN A 5 19.22 23.97 -0.30
C ASN A 5 18.65 23.49 -1.64
N CYS A 6 17.33 23.66 -1.83
CA CYS A 6 16.67 23.36 -3.10
C CYS A 6 16.95 24.49 -4.10
N GLU A 7 18.13 24.49 -4.70
CA GLU A 7 18.57 25.46 -5.70
C GLU A 7 18.54 24.85 -7.11
N GLY A 8 18.21 25.67 -8.11
CA GLY A 8 18.15 25.26 -9.52
C GLY A 8 16.75 25.02 -10.06
N GLN A 9 16.67 24.49 -11.27
CA GLN A 9 15.42 24.19 -11.98
C GLN A 9 15.14 22.69 -11.99
N MET A 10 13.86 22.33 -11.96
CA MET A 10 13.44 20.93 -12.08
C MET A 10 13.72 20.40 -13.48
N SER A 11 14.27 19.19 -13.58
CA SER A 11 14.31 18.40 -14.82
C SER A 11 13.55 17.08 -14.62
N LEU A 12 12.41 16.98 -15.29
CA LEU A 12 11.56 15.80 -15.30
C LEU A 12 12.21 14.67 -16.11
N GLN A 13 12.84 14.98 -17.24
CA GLN A 13 13.45 13.99 -18.13
C GLN A 13 14.59 13.23 -17.44
N ILE A 14 15.55 13.95 -16.84
CA ILE A 14 16.70 13.32 -16.17
C ILE A 14 16.22 12.42 -15.02
N SER A 15 15.21 12.89 -14.28
CA SER A 15 14.64 12.15 -13.15
C SER A 15 13.96 10.86 -13.62
N LEU A 16 13.20 10.92 -14.72
CA LEU A 16 12.55 9.76 -15.32
C LEU A 16 13.55 8.77 -15.91
N ASP A 17 14.58 9.24 -16.60
CA ASP A 17 15.61 8.38 -17.19
C ASP A 17 16.41 7.65 -16.10
N LEU A 18 16.75 8.33 -15.01
CA LEU A 18 17.41 7.72 -13.86
C LEU A 18 16.50 6.67 -13.19
N ALA A 19 15.24 7.01 -12.95
CA ALA A 19 14.28 6.09 -12.36
C ALA A 19 14.06 4.86 -13.26
N GLN A 20 14.00 5.05 -14.58
CA GLN A 20 13.91 3.97 -15.55
C GLN A 20 15.14 3.05 -15.49
N GLN A 21 16.36 3.61 -15.36
CA GLN A 21 17.58 2.80 -15.22
C GLN A 21 17.55 1.95 -13.95
N ILE A 22 17.12 2.51 -12.82
CA ILE A 22 16.98 1.78 -11.56
C ILE A 22 15.97 0.63 -11.72
N LEU A 23 14.81 0.92 -12.29
CA LEU A 23 13.73 -0.03 -12.50
C LEU A 23 14.02 -1.06 -13.61
N SER A 24 15.00 -0.83 -14.48
CA SER A 24 15.36 -1.77 -15.55
C SER A 24 15.87 -3.12 -15.03
N THR A 25 16.38 -3.14 -13.79
CA THR A 25 16.85 -4.37 -13.11
C THR A 25 15.71 -5.23 -12.57
N THR A 26 14.50 -4.66 -12.43
CA THR A 26 13.33 -5.37 -11.91
C THR A 26 12.67 -6.22 -13.00
N SER A 27 12.09 -7.36 -12.61
CA SER A 27 11.42 -8.24 -13.57
C SER A 27 10.13 -7.61 -14.09
N ASN A 28 9.70 -8.02 -15.29
CA ASN A 28 8.43 -7.56 -15.88
C ASN A 28 7.18 -8.09 -15.15
N SER A 29 7.35 -8.88 -14.08
CA SER A 29 6.27 -9.40 -13.24
C SER A 29 5.98 -8.54 -12.01
N SER A 30 6.88 -7.63 -11.65
CA SER A 30 6.62 -6.66 -10.58
C SER A 30 5.90 -5.43 -11.13
N SER A 31 5.05 -4.82 -10.30
CA SER A 31 4.56 -3.47 -10.55
C SER A 31 5.74 -2.49 -10.52
N ARG A 32 5.91 -1.73 -11.60
CA ARG A 32 6.92 -0.67 -11.69
C ARG A 32 6.21 0.67 -11.60
N GLU A 33 6.47 1.39 -10.52
CA GLU A 33 5.75 2.61 -10.20
C GLU A 33 6.72 3.74 -9.87
N ILE A 34 6.42 4.94 -10.38
CA ILE A 34 7.14 6.18 -10.08
C ILE A 34 6.11 7.17 -9.55
N ILE A 35 6.36 7.72 -8.37
CA ILE A 35 5.58 8.83 -7.80
C ILE A 35 6.45 10.08 -7.85
N ILE A 36 5.98 11.09 -8.57
CA ILE A 36 6.68 12.35 -8.75
C ILE A 36 6.01 13.40 -7.89
N VAL A 37 6.75 13.96 -6.94
CA VAL A 37 6.29 15.08 -6.11
C VAL A 37 6.92 16.35 -6.65
N THR A 38 6.10 17.32 -7.07
CA THR A 38 6.60 18.56 -7.66
C THR A 38 5.84 19.80 -7.18
N SER A 39 6.58 20.88 -6.97
CA SER A 39 6.05 22.23 -6.74
C SER A 39 6.37 23.20 -7.88
N SER A 40 7.14 22.75 -8.88
CA SER A 40 7.52 23.58 -10.01
C SER A 40 6.46 23.52 -11.10
N ILE A 41 6.17 24.65 -11.74
CA ILE A 41 5.31 24.74 -12.94
C ILE A 41 6.09 24.62 -14.26
N THR A 42 7.42 24.66 -14.18
CA THR A 42 8.32 24.58 -15.34
C THR A 42 9.29 23.42 -15.18
N THR A 43 9.57 22.72 -16.27
CA THR A 43 10.62 21.71 -16.37
C THR A 43 11.65 22.18 -17.39
N CYS A 44 12.93 21.95 -17.10
CA CYS A 44 14.07 22.34 -17.93
C CYS A 44 14.83 21.08 -18.31
N ASP A 45 14.42 20.49 -19.42
CA ASP A 45 14.88 19.20 -19.90
C ASP A 45 15.85 19.35 -21.09
N PRO A 46 16.90 18.52 -21.19
CA PRO A 46 17.90 18.64 -22.25
C PRO A 46 17.39 18.20 -23.63
N GLY A 47 16.38 17.33 -23.68
CA GLY A 47 15.86 16.75 -24.91
C GLY A 47 14.33 16.76 -24.98
N ASN A 48 13.80 15.97 -25.91
CA ASN A 48 12.37 15.83 -26.11
C ASN A 48 11.76 14.85 -25.09
N ILE A 49 10.98 15.39 -24.15
CA ILE A 49 10.35 14.58 -23.11
C ILE A 49 9.27 13.62 -23.63
N TYR A 50 8.66 13.91 -24.79
CA TYR A 50 7.66 13.02 -25.38
C TYR A 50 8.25 11.64 -25.71
N ASP A 51 9.52 11.59 -26.13
CA ASP A 51 10.22 10.34 -26.45
C ASP A 51 10.49 9.52 -25.18
N THR A 52 10.84 10.18 -24.07
CA THR A 52 10.96 9.54 -22.74
C THR A 52 9.62 8.98 -22.29
N ILE A 53 8.51 9.72 -22.46
CA ILE A 53 7.16 9.26 -22.10
C ILE A 53 6.78 8.01 -22.91
N GLU A 54 7.05 7.99 -24.22
CA GLU A 54 6.81 6.81 -25.04
C GLU A 54 7.67 5.62 -24.61
N THR A 55 8.91 5.87 -24.21
CA THR A 55 9.82 4.84 -23.70
C THR A 55 9.29 4.24 -22.40
N LEU A 56 8.81 5.07 -21.47
CA LEU A 56 8.17 4.61 -20.23
C LEU A 56 6.92 3.76 -20.47
N LYS A 57 6.13 4.11 -21.48
CA LYS A 57 4.99 3.29 -21.91
C LYS A 57 5.44 1.91 -22.41
N LYS A 58 6.50 1.87 -23.22
CA LYS A 58 7.07 0.61 -23.75
C LYS A 58 7.67 -0.26 -22.64
N THR A 59 8.29 0.35 -21.63
CA THR A 59 8.81 -0.34 -20.44
C THR A 59 7.76 -0.55 -19.36
N THR A 60 6.50 -0.21 -19.61
CA THR A 60 5.36 -0.52 -18.74
C THR A 60 5.53 -0.03 -17.31
N ILE A 61 6.03 1.21 -17.18
CA ILE A 61 6.20 1.90 -15.91
C ILE A 61 5.02 2.83 -15.70
N ARG A 62 4.32 2.69 -14.58
CA ARG A 62 3.21 3.56 -14.18
C ARG A 62 3.77 4.79 -13.47
N CYS A 63 3.49 5.99 -13.98
CA CYS A 63 3.95 7.23 -13.38
C CYS A 63 2.77 8.03 -12.83
N SER A 64 2.79 8.31 -11.53
CA SER A 64 1.81 9.16 -10.85
C SER A 64 2.47 10.46 -10.40
N VAL A 65 1.71 11.54 -10.33
CA VAL A 65 2.23 12.88 -10.02
C VAL A 65 1.38 13.53 -8.92
N ILE A 66 2.06 14.03 -7.89
CA ILE A 66 1.52 14.87 -6.84
C ILE A 66 2.09 16.27 -7.05
N SER A 67 1.24 17.22 -7.43
CA SER A 67 1.65 18.61 -7.70
C SER A 67 1.13 19.56 -6.62
N PHE A 68 2.02 20.35 -6.04
CA PHE A 68 1.69 21.48 -5.17
C PHE A 68 1.41 22.77 -5.95
N ALA A 69 1.49 22.71 -7.28
CA ALA A 69 1.31 23.83 -8.17
C ALA A 69 0.16 23.55 -9.16
N PRO A 70 -0.24 24.54 -9.98
CA PRO A 70 -1.23 24.32 -11.03
C PRO A 70 -0.85 23.19 -11.98
N GLU A 71 -1.86 22.55 -12.56
CA GLU A 71 -1.71 21.42 -13.45
C GLU A 71 -0.81 21.77 -14.66
N MET A 72 0.29 21.04 -14.80
CA MET A 72 1.16 21.15 -15.97
C MET A 72 0.71 20.15 -17.05
N HIS A 73 0.62 20.61 -18.30
CA HIS A 73 0.19 19.79 -19.42
C HIS A 73 1.05 18.52 -19.61
N ILE A 74 2.38 18.64 -19.50
CA ILE A 74 3.31 17.52 -19.73
C ILE A 74 3.16 16.42 -18.67
N THR A 75 3.05 16.79 -17.39
CA THR A 75 2.89 15.81 -16.30
C THR A 75 1.50 15.18 -16.30
N ARG A 76 0.48 15.92 -16.74
CA ARG A 76 -0.84 15.36 -17.01
C ARG A 76 -0.82 14.36 -18.17
N LEU A 77 -0.11 14.67 -19.25
CA LEU A 77 0.05 13.76 -20.37
C LEU A 77 0.78 12.48 -19.93
N LEU A 78 1.87 12.62 -19.18
CA LEU A 78 2.64 11.50 -18.63
C LEU A 78 1.75 10.53 -17.83
N THR A 79 0.96 11.04 -16.88
CA THR A 79 0.05 10.22 -16.06
C THR A 79 -1.01 9.53 -16.92
N LYS A 80 -1.62 10.24 -17.88
CA LYS A 80 -2.61 9.65 -18.81
C LYS A 80 -2.02 8.54 -19.68
N VAL A 81 -0.80 8.72 -20.20
CA VAL A 81 -0.15 7.76 -21.11
C VAL A 81 0.33 6.51 -20.37
N THR A 82 0.82 6.68 -19.15
CA THR A 82 1.34 5.58 -18.30
C THR A 82 0.26 4.92 -17.44
N GLY A 83 -0.95 5.47 -17.40
CA GLY A 83 -2.06 4.96 -16.59
C GLY A 83 -1.95 5.27 -15.10
N GLY A 84 -1.10 6.22 -14.71
CA GLY A 84 -1.00 6.70 -13.33
C GLY A 84 -1.98 7.83 -13.02
N ASP A 85 -1.95 8.28 -11.77
CA ASP A 85 -2.89 9.28 -11.25
C ASP A 85 -2.21 10.63 -11.06
N TYR A 86 -2.99 11.70 -11.22
CA TYR A 86 -2.53 13.08 -11.09
C TYR A 86 -3.34 13.78 -10.02
N HIS A 87 -2.66 14.30 -8.99
CA HIS A 87 -3.28 15.02 -7.89
C HIS A 87 -2.69 16.42 -7.77
N THR A 88 -3.56 17.42 -7.69
CA THR A 88 -3.19 18.80 -7.32
C THR A 88 -3.53 19.03 -5.86
N ILE A 89 -2.51 19.34 -5.06
CA ILE A 89 -2.65 19.59 -3.63
C ILE A 89 -3.22 20.99 -3.42
N MET A 90 -4.22 21.07 -2.54
CA MET A 90 -4.92 22.32 -2.21
C MET A 90 -4.55 22.79 -0.81
N ASN A 91 -4.62 21.85 0.14
CA ASN A 91 -4.40 22.08 1.57
C ASN A 91 -3.55 20.92 2.14
N GLU A 92 -2.97 21.12 3.33
CA GLU A 92 -2.19 20.12 4.05
C GLU A 92 -2.98 18.81 4.26
N LYS A 93 -4.22 18.89 4.75
CA LYS A 93 -5.09 17.71 4.92
C LYS A 93 -5.32 16.95 3.62
N HIS A 94 -5.52 17.68 2.52
CA HIS A 94 -5.66 17.04 1.20
C HIS A 94 -4.35 16.37 0.76
N ALA A 95 -3.19 16.92 1.13
CA ALA A 95 -1.91 16.27 0.88
C ALA A 95 -1.79 14.94 1.64
N GLU A 96 -2.20 14.91 2.91
CA GLU A 96 -2.24 13.67 3.71
C GLU A 96 -3.15 12.64 3.06
N ASP A 97 -4.38 13.02 2.70
CA ASP A 97 -5.35 12.14 2.04
C ASP A 97 -4.80 11.56 0.72
N VAL A 98 -4.15 12.41 -0.10
CA VAL A 98 -3.53 11.98 -1.36
C VAL A 98 -2.37 11.02 -1.09
N LEU A 99 -1.52 11.28 -0.11
CA LEU A 99 -0.43 10.37 0.25
C LEU A 99 -0.97 9.01 0.71
N HIS A 100 -2.07 8.99 1.47
CA HIS A 100 -2.74 7.75 1.89
C HIS A 100 -3.25 6.92 0.71
N THR A 101 -3.67 7.55 -0.40
CA THR A 101 -4.12 6.81 -1.58
C THR A 101 -3.01 5.96 -2.22
N PHE A 102 -1.75 6.40 -2.12
CA PHE A 102 -0.59 5.68 -2.66
C PHE A 102 -0.08 4.56 -1.75
N ILE A 103 -0.62 4.41 -0.53
CA ILE A 103 -0.33 3.26 0.35
C ILE A 103 -1.05 2.01 -0.15
N ILE A 104 -2.23 2.20 -0.76
CA ILE A 104 -3.04 1.12 -1.31
C ILE A 104 -2.41 0.69 -2.65
N PRO A 105 -2.14 -0.62 -2.86
CA PRO A 105 -1.66 -1.11 -4.15
C PRO A 105 -2.59 -0.67 -5.28
N PRO A 106 -2.08 -0.14 -6.40
CA PRO A 106 -2.93 0.41 -7.44
C PRO A 106 -3.72 -0.70 -8.15
N ILE A 107 -4.93 -0.35 -8.57
CA ILE A 107 -5.75 -1.19 -9.43
C ILE A 107 -5.39 -0.83 -10.88
N TYR A 108 -4.95 -1.84 -11.64
CA TYR A 108 -4.68 -1.67 -13.06
C TYR A 108 -5.99 -1.54 -13.82
N LYS A 109 -6.06 -0.56 -14.73
CA LYS A 109 -7.22 -0.36 -15.62
C LYS A 109 -7.13 -1.37 -16.77
N GLU A 110 -8.27 -1.85 -17.28
CA GLU A 110 -8.33 -2.85 -18.36
C GLU A 110 -7.53 -2.49 -19.64
N ASN A 111 -7.29 -1.19 -19.88
CA ASN A 111 -6.50 -0.68 -21.02
C ASN A 111 -5.06 -0.31 -20.67
N ALA A 112 -4.63 -0.51 -19.42
CA ALA A 112 -3.26 -0.32 -18.97
C ALA A 112 -2.50 -1.64 -18.99
N TYR A 113 -1.17 -1.58 -19.12
CA TYR A 113 -0.35 -2.78 -19.09
C TYR A 113 -0.34 -3.35 -17.67
N GLU A 114 -0.89 -4.55 -17.50
CA GLU A 114 -0.78 -5.32 -16.27
C GLU A 114 0.53 -6.11 -16.23
N PRO A 115 1.20 -6.18 -15.06
CA PRO A 115 2.38 -7.01 -14.90
C PRO A 115 2.02 -8.48 -15.14
N LYS A 116 2.95 -9.22 -15.75
CA LYS A 116 2.71 -10.65 -16.03
C LYS A 116 2.66 -11.42 -14.70
N THR A 117 1.60 -12.19 -14.51
CA THR A 117 1.49 -13.10 -13.37
C THR A 117 2.52 -14.21 -13.50
N ILE A 118 3.47 -14.27 -12.57
CA ILE A 118 4.50 -15.31 -12.49
C ILE A 118 4.44 -15.95 -11.11
N GLN A 119 4.69 -17.26 -11.05
CA GLN A 119 4.87 -17.95 -9.79
C GLN A 119 6.22 -17.57 -9.17
N LEU A 120 6.18 -16.96 -7.99
CA LEU A 120 7.38 -16.60 -7.24
C LEU A 120 7.75 -17.72 -6.26
N TYR A 121 9.04 -18.06 -6.22
CA TYR A 121 9.58 -18.95 -5.20
C TYR A 121 9.93 -18.15 -3.95
N ILE A 122 9.10 -18.30 -2.92
CA ILE A 122 9.24 -17.64 -1.63
C ILE A 122 9.78 -18.65 -0.61
N GLY A 123 10.82 -18.25 0.11
CA GLY A 123 11.33 -18.99 1.27
C GLY A 123 10.89 -18.32 2.56
N PHE A 124 10.33 -19.10 3.50
CA PHE A 124 10.07 -18.66 4.87
C PHE A 124 11.23 -19.10 5.77
N PRO A 125 12.21 -18.23 6.03
CA PRO A 125 13.38 -18.59 6.82
C PRO A 125 13.02 -18.75 8.29
N LYS A 126 13.78 -19.59 8.99
CA LYS A 126 13.71 -19.75 10.45
C LYS A 126 14.76 -18.88 11.10
N GLN A 127 14.42 -18.27 12.23
CA GLN A 127 15.39 -17.55 13.05
C GLN A 127 16.20 -18.57 13.86
N LEU A 128 17.53 -18.45 13.78
CA LEU A 128 18.47 -19.28 14.51
C LEU A 128 18.99 -18.54 15.75
N ASN A 129 18.97 -19.24 16.88
CA ASN A 129 19.52 -18.74 18.15
C ASN A 129 20.96 -19.22 18.39
N VAL A 130 21.65 -19.65 17.33
CA VAL A 130 23.04 -20.12 17.36
C VAL A 130 23.94 -19.12 16.62
N PRO A 131 25.20 -18.95 17.07
CA PRO A 131 26.14 -18.05 16.40
C PRO A 131 26.43 -18.59 15.00
N THR A 132 26.07 -17.81 14.00
CA THR A 132 26.25 -18.15 12.58
C THR A 132 26.91 -16.99 11.86
N ILE A 133 27.49 -17.26 10.69
CA ILE A 133 28.11 -16.22 9.86
C ILE A 133 27.06 -15.70 8.88
N CYS A 134 26.85 -14.38 8.87
CA CYS A 134 25.98 -13.73 7.90
C CYS A 134 26.67 -13.59 6.54
N GLU A 135 25.97 -13.96 5.46
CA GLU A 135 26.48 -13.79 4.10
C GLU A 135 26.60 -12.30 3.69
N CYS A 136 25.74 -11.42 4.20
CA CYS A 136 25.74 -10.00 3.80
C CYS A 136 26.98 -9.24 4.27
N HIS A 137 27.44 -9.52 5.48
CA HIS A 137 28.44 -8.71 6.17
C HIS A 137 29.64 -9.53 6.67
N SER A 138 29.61 -10.86 6.52
CA SER A 138 30.62 -11.78 7.08
C SER A 138 30.87 -11.57 8.58
N LYS A 139 29.82 -11.17 9.31
CA LYS A 139 29.84 -10.99 10.77
C LYS A 139 29.17 -12.17 11.45
N ILE A 140 29.72 -12.54 12.61
CA ILE A 140 29.13 -13.55 13.48
C ILE A 140 28.14 -12.83 14.39
N ASP A 141 26.91 -13.31 14.40
CA ASP A 141 25.86 -12.85 15.30
C ASP A 141 24.93 -14.01 15.67
N ILE A 142 24.15 -13.78 16.72
CA ILE A 142 23.08 -14.64 17.19
C ILE A 142 21.80 -13.95 16.73
N ASN A 143 20.86 -14.67 16.10
CA ASN A 143 19.66 -14.17 15.38
C ASN A 143 19.78 -13.98 13.86
N HIS A 144 20.45 -14.90 13.17
CA HIS A 144 20.34 -14.94 11.72
C HIS A 144 19.15 -15.77 11.22
N PHE A 145 18.69 -15.43 10.03
CA PHE A 145 17.63 -16.11 9.30
C PHE A 145 18.21 -17.10 8.31
N GLU A 146 17.90 -18.39 8.48
CA GLU A 146 18.36 -19.47 7.62
C GLU A 146 17.45 -19.63 6.40
N CYS A 147 18.04 -19.56 5.20
CA CYS A 147 17.34 -19.85 3.96
C CYS A 147 16.89 -21.33 3.93
N PRO A 148 15.60 -21.64 3.72
CA PRO A 148 15.11 -23.01 3.74
C PRO A 148 15.55 -23.86 2.53
N ILE A 149 16.10 -23.23 1.49
CA ILE A 149 16.51 -23.91 0.25
C ILE A 149 18.01 -24.22 0.27
N CYS A 150 18.85 -23.25 0.62
CA CYS A 150 20.31 -23.39 0.57
C CYS A 150 21.02 -23.40 1.93
N GLY A 151 20.31 -23.12 3.04
CA GLY A 151 20.89 -23.11 4.39
C GLY A 151 21.74 -21.89 4.75
N PHE A 152 21.87 -20.91 3.85
CA PHE A 152 22.66 -19.70 4.14
C PHE A 152 21.93 -18.73 5.07
N CYS A 153 22.71 -18.03 5.88
CA CYS A 153 22.23 -17.18 6.96
C CYS A 153 22.27 -15.68 6.57
N TYR A 154 21.18 -14.98 6.85
CA TYR A 154 20.99 -13.55 6.58
C TYR A 154 20.68 -12.80 7.88
N CYS A 155 21.14 -11.55 8.01
CA CYS A 155 20.88 -10.73 9.20
C CYS A 155 19.52 -10.02 9.18
N GLU A 156 19.02 -9.67 7.99
CA GLU A 156 17.79 -8.91 7.83
C GLU A 156 16.90 -9.54 6.76
N LEU A 157 15.61 -9.27 6.86
CA LEU A 157 14.58 -9.65 5.91
C LEU A 157 13.71 -8.42 5.64
N PRO A 158 13.11 -8.28 4.44
CA PRO A 158 13.13 -9.21 3.32
C PRO A 158 14.38 -9.07 2.44
N ILE A 159 14.93 -10.20 1.95
CA ILE A 159 16.12 -10.22 1.08
C ILE A 159 15.96 -11.30 0.00
N GLN A 160 16.49 -11.04 -1.21
CA GLN A 160 16.69 -12.07 -2.21
C GLN A 160 17.98 -12.84 -1.93
N CYS A 161 17.87 -14.16 -1.70
CA CYS A 161 19.00 -15.03 -1.44
C CYS A 161 20.00 -15.00 -2.61
N LYS A 162 21.28 -14.77 -2.34
CA LYS A 162 22.34 -14.66 -3.37
C LYS A 162 22.71 -15.98 -4.04
N ILE A 163 22.25 -17.12 -3.50
CA ILE A 163 22.67 -18.45 -3.94
C ILE A 163 21.53 -19.15 -4.68
N CYS A 164 20.35 -19.23 -4.07
CA CYS A 164 19.18 -19.86 -4.68
C CYS A 164 18.22 -18.88 -5.37
N ASN A 165 18.47 -17.57 -5.28
CA ASN A 165 17.61 -16.50 -5.82
C ASN A 165 16.16 -16.46 -5.29
N ALA A 166 15.81 -17.26 -4.28
CA ALA A 166 14.51 -17.20 -3.64
C ALA A 166 14.36 -15.92 -2.81
N ILE A 167 13.15 -15.39 -2.79
CA ILE A 167 12.80 -14.22 -1.99
C ILE A 167 12.53 -14.70 -0.57
N LEU A 168 13.34 -14.26 0.38
CA LEU A 168 13.21 -14.60 1.79
C LEU A 168 12.37 -13.55 2.49
N LEU A 169 11.26 -13.99 3.07
CA LEU A 169 10.34 -13.14 3.81
C LEU A 169 9.66 -13.95 4.91
N LEU A 170 9.27 -13.26 5.99
CA LEU A 170 8.48 -13.87 7.06
C LEU A 170 7.00 -13.91 6.67
N SER A 171 6.29 -14.93 7.15
CA SER A 171 4.86 -15.12 6.88
C SER A 171 4.00 -13.91 7.28
N HIS A 172 4.37 -13.22 8.36
CA HIS A 172 3.65 -12.04 8.82
C HIS A 172 3.78 -10.83 7.90
N HIS A 173 4.84 -10.73 7.08
CA HIS A 173 4.91 -9.68 6.05
C HIS A 173 3.84 -9.88 4.98
N PHE A 174 3.53 -11.14 4.65
CA PHE A 174 2.45 -11.48 3.73
C PHE A 174 1.07 -11.25 4.37
N ALA A 175 0.92 -11.64 5.64
CA ALA A 175 -0.32 -11.43 6.39
C ALA A 175 -0.69 -9.94 6.50
N ARG A 176 0.31 -9.05 6.59
CA ARG A 176 0.06 -7.60 6.58
C ARG A 176 -0.57 -7.11 5.28
N SER A 177 -0.26 -7.71 4.14
CA SER A 177 -0.88 -7.36 2.86
C SER A 177 -2.24 -8.03 2.63
N TYR A 178 -2.68 -8.89 3.55
CA TYR A 178 -3.93 -9.66 3.41
C TYR A 178 -5.16 -8.77 3.23
N HIS A 179 -5.23 -7.65 3.96
CA HIS A 179 -6.37 -6.74 3.90
C HIS A 179 -6.53 -6.04 2.54
N PHE A 180 -5.44 -5.88 1.78
CA PHE A 180 -5.52 -5.35 0.41
C PHE A 180 -6.04 -6.40 -0.59
N MET A 181 -5.79 -7.68 -0.33
CA MET A 181 -6.27 -8.77 -1.19
C MET A 181 -7.73 -9.12 -0.92
N PHE A 182 -8.15 -9.06 0.35
CA PHE A 182 -9.50 -9.42 0.78
C PHE A 182 -10.07 -8.34 1.69
N PRO A 183 -10.41 -7.15 1.15
CA PRO A 183 -10.97 -6.08 1.95
C PRO A 183 -12.34 -6.47 2.50
N ILE A 184 -12.67 -5.96 3.70
CA ILE A 184 -14.01 -6.09 4.24
C ILE A 184 -14.97 -5.20 3.46
N GLU A 185 -16.12 -5.74 3.09
CA GLU A 185 -17.19 -4.92 2.53
C GLU A 185 -17.78 -3.97 3.58
N PRO A 186 -18.08 -2.72 3.20
CA PRO A 186 -18.67 -1.76 4.13
C PRO A 186 -19.97 -2.31 4.71
N PHE A 187 -20.13 -2.14 6.01
CA PHE A 187 -21.31 -2.61 6.73
C PHE A 187 -22.56 -1.86 6.28
N LYS A 188 -23.70 -2.56 6.33
CA LYS A 188 -24.99 -1.96 5.98
C LYS A 188 -25.44 -1.07 7.13
N VAL A 189 -25.63 0.22 6.86
CA VAL A 189 -26.20 1.16 7.82
C VAL A 189 -27.70 0.89 7.97
N ILE A 190 -28.14 0.65 9.20
CA ILE A 190 -29.53 0.45 9.58
C ILE A 190 -29.86 1.52 10.62
N ALA A 191 -30.82 2.39 10.29
CA ALA A 191 -31.37 3.35 11.24
C ALA A 191 -32.38 2.62 12.15
N MET A 192 -32.09 2.53 13.44
CA MET A 192 -32.99 1.93 14.42
C MET A 192 -33.41 2.97 15.46
N ILE A 193 -34.69 2.94 15.85
CA ILE A 193 -35.28 3.86 16.84
C ILE A 193 -35.02 3.36 18.27
N LYS A 194 -34.85 2.04 18.47
CA LYS A 194 -34.48 1.40 19.75
C LYS A 194 -33.63 0.15 19.51
N PRO A 195 -32.31 0.26 19.39
CA PRO A 195 -31.45 -0.90 19.27
C PRO A 195 -31.28 -1.55 20.66
N GLN A 196 -32.11 -2.56 20.98
CA GLN A 196 -31.92 -3.40 22.19
C GLN A 196 -30.72 -4.36 22.08
N GLU A 197 -29.95 -4.27 21.01
CA GLU A 197 -28.82 -5.15 20.75
C GLU A 197 -27.51 -4.56 21.26
N LYS A 198 -26.65 -5.43 21.79
CA LYS A 198 -25.30 -5.06 22.19
C LYS A 198 -24.38 -5.10 20.98
N CYS A 199 -23.47 -4.14 20.89
CA CYS A 199 -22.41 -4.17 19.89
C CYS A 199 -21.57 -5.42 20.09
N PHE A 200 -21.41 -6.23 19.04
CA PHE A 200 -20.62 -7.46 19.14
C PHE A 200 -19.13 -7.19 19.37
N GLY A 201 -18.61 -6.03 18.93
CA GLY A 201 -17.21 -5.66 19.08
C GLY A 201 -16.84 -5.23 20.50
N CYS A 202 -17.55 -4.25 21.06
CA CYS A 202 -17.21 -3.66 22.36
C CYS A 202 -18.11 -4.12 23.52
N GLY A 203 -19.20 -4.84 23.23
CA GLY A 203 -20.17 -5.29 24.24
C GLY A 203 -21.05 -4.19 24.84
N LYS A 204 -20.86 -2.92 24.45
CA LYS A 204 -21.70 -1.79 24.87
C LYS A 204 -23.09 -1.90 24.24
N GLU A 205 -24.10 -1.42 24.95
CA GLU A 205 -25.45 -1.28 24.39
C GLU A 205 -25.40 -0.16 23.33
N ILE A 206 -26.05 -0.38 22.18
CA ILE A 206 -26.00 0.58 21.06
C ILE A 206 -26.83 1.85 21.37
N ASP A 207 -27.24 2.04 22.63
CA ASP A 207 -28.08 3.12 23.15
C ASP A 207 -27.37 4.01 24.19
N ASP A 208 -26.03 3.94 24.31
CA ASP A 208 -25.26 4.75 25.28
C ASP A 208 -25.17 6.26 24.93
N ARG A 209 -26.11 6.79 24.15
CA ARG A 209 -26.42 8.23 24.08
C ARG A 209 -27.70 8.53 24.87
N ILE A 210 -27.74 8.05 26.11
CA ILE A 210 -28.63 8.58 27.15
C ILE A 210 -28.20 10.04 27.39
N GLU A 211 -28.68 10.97 26.57
CA GLU A 211 -28.90 12.39 26.89
C GLU A 211 -29.39 13.26 25.71
N LYS A 212 -29.70 12.71 24.53
CA LYS A 212 -30.33 13.48 23.44
C LYS A 212 -31.65 12.86 23.00
N LYS A 213 -32.71 13.57 23.39
CA LYS A 213 -34.10 13.61 22.88
C LYS A 213 -34.55 12.44 21.98
N GLU A 214 -35.67 11.86 22.38
CA GLU A 214 -36.37 10.63 21.91
C GLU A 214 -36.69 10.50 20.39
N GLU A 215 -36.11 11.30 19.50
CA GLU A 215 -36.44 11.33 18.06
C GLU A 215 -35.24 11.14 17.10
N GLU A 216 -34.01 11.01 17.59
CA GLU A 216 -32.85 10.77 16.72
C GLU A 216 -32.64 9.28 16.43
N THR A 217 -32.72 8.90 15.15
CA THR A 217 -32.39 7.54 14.70
C THR A 217 -30.91 7.26 14.94
N VAL A 218 -30.60 6.16 15.63
CA VAL A 218 -29.21 5.72 15.84
C VAL A 218 -28.79 4.87 14.64
N ASN A 219 -27.64 5.21 14.05
CA ASN A 219 -27.02 4.42 13.00
C ASN A 219 -26.36 3.18 13.60
N VAL A 220 -26.81 2.01 13.16
CA VAL A 220 -26.25 0.71 13.52
C VAL A 220 -25.63 0.09 12.26
N TYR A 221 -24.43 -0.47 12.40
CA TYR A 221 -23.69 -1.05 11.28
C TYR A 221 -23.78 -2.56 11.32
N GLN A 222 -24.39 -3.17 10.30
CA GLN A 222 -24.56 -4.62 10.20
C GLN A 222 -23.61 -5.24 9.17
N CYS A 223 -22.86 -6.26 9.59
CA CYS A 223 -22.05 -7.06 8.68
C CYS A 223 -22.93 -7.95 7.79
N LYS A 224 -22.73 -7.90 6.47
CA LYS A 224 -23.52 -8.68 5.50
C LYS A 224 -23.29 -10.20 5.57
N LYS A 225 -22.12 -10.63 6.06
CA LYS A 225 -21.74 -12.06 6.14
C LYS A 225 -22.21 -12.70 7.45
N CYS A 226 -21.81 -12.15 8.59
CA CYS A 226 -22.12 -12.74 9.89
C CYS A 226 -23.47 -12.27 10.48
N LEU A 227 -24.06 -11.20 9.91
CA LEU A 227 -25.31 -10.55 10.35
C LEU A 227 -25.26 -9.92 11.75
N LYS A 228 -24.08 -9.82 12.37
CA LYS A 228 -23.88 -9.17 13.67
C LYS A 228 -23.82 -7.64 13.52
N TYR A 229 -24.17 -6.96 14.61
CA TYR A 229 -24.25 -5.50 14.68
C TYR A 229 -23.06 -4.88 15.41
N TYR A 230 -22.67 -3.71 14.94
CA TYR A 230 -21.54 -2.92 15.43
C TYR A 230 -21.97 -1.45 15.61
N CYS A 231 -21.38 -0.78 16.61
CA CYS A 231 -21.48 0.66 16.77
C CYS A 231 -20.51 1.39 15.84
N ASP A 232 -20.67 2.70 15.70
CA ASP A 232 -19.84 3.58 14.87
C ASP A 232 -18.33 3.46 15.16
N GLU A 233 -17.94 3.48 16.44
CA GLU A 233 -16.54 3.32 16.85
C GLU A 233 -15.97 1.96 16.42
N CYS A 234 -16.75 0.89 16.56
CA CYS A 234 -16.33 -0.44 16.16
C CYS A 234 -16.29 -0.61 14.65
N ASP A 235 -17.20 0.03 13.91
CA ASP A 235 -17.19 0.03 12.45
C ASP A 235 -15.90 0.67 11.91
N SER A 236 -15.56 1.88 12.36
CA SER A 236 -14.32 2.56 11.97
C SER A 236 -13.08 1.75 12.37
N PHE A 237 -13.05 1.23 13.60
CA PHE A 237 -11.91 0.41 14.05
C PHE A 237 -11.73 -0.87 13.21
N ILE A 238 -12.83 -1.51 12.81
CA ILE A 238 -12.80 -2.71 11.97
C ILE A 238 -12.27 -2.38 10.58
N HIS A 239 -12.67 -1.27 9.98
CA HIS A 239 -12.31 -0.92 8.60
C HIS A 239 -10.95 -0.21 8.47
N ASP A 240 -10.49 0.50 9.51
CA ASP A 240 -9.26 1.30 9.44
C ASP A 240 -8.04 0.61 10.08
N VAL A 241 -8.26 -0.26 11.06
CA VAL A 241 -7.19 -0.85 11.88
C VAL A 241 -7.18 -2.37 11.83
N LEU A 242 -8.32 -3.01 12.14
CA LEU A 242 -8.35 -4.46 12.31
C LEU A 242 -8.38 -5.20 10.98
N TYR A 243 -9.06 -4.63 9.99
CA TYR A 243 -9.32 -5.20 8.66
C TYR A 243 -9.90 -6.62 8.65
N ASN A 244 -10.36 -7.12 9.80
CA ASN A 244 -11.06 -8.40 9.94
C ASN A 244 -12.35 -8.20 10.75
N CYS A 245 -13.45 -8.83 10.34
CA CYS A 245 -14.71 -8.74 11.06
C CYS A 245 -14.72 -9.78 12.20
N PRO A 246 -14.75 -9.39 13.49
CA PRO A 246 -14.70 -10.33 14.62
C PRO A 246 -15.85 -11.35 14.59
N GLY A 247 -16.99 -10.96 14.01
CA GLY A 247 -18.18 -11.79 13.91
C GLY A 247 -18.05 -12.91 12.88
N CYS A 248 -17.22 -12.73 11.84
CA CYS A 248 -16.94 -13.75 10.83
C CYS A 248 -15.89 -14.73 11.37
N GLU A 249 -14.79 -14.23 11.92
CA GLU A 249 -13.71 -15.06 12.51
C GLU A 249 -14.21 -15.96 13.65
N SER A 250 -15.12 -15.45 14.49
CA SER A 250 -15.72 -16.24 15.57
C SER A 250 -16.61 -17.39 15.09
N LYS A 251 -17.17 -17.34 13.87
CA LYS A 251 -17.94 -18.45 13.31
C LYS A 251 -17.04 -19.54 12.72
N GLU A 252 -15.86 -19.18 12.21
CA GLU A 252 -14.91 -20.16 11.66
C GLU A 252 -14.32 -21.07 12.74
N LEU A 253 -14.15 -20.57 13.96
CA LEU A 253 -13.61 -21.35 15.10
C LEU A 253 -14.62 -22.33 15.73
N LEU A 254 -15.91 -22.23 15.37
CA LEU A 254 -16.98 -23.07 15.93
C LEU A 254 -17.39 -24.23 15.00
N ASN A 255 -16.72 -24.38 13.86
CA ASN A 255 -16.79 -25.52 12.95
C ASN A 255 -15.47 -26.29 12.94
#